data_AF-A0A958EFH8-F1
#
_entry.id   AF-A0A958EFH8-F1
#
_cell.length_a   1.000
_cell.length_b   1.000
_cell.length_c   1.000
_cell.angle_alpha   90.00
_cell.angle_beta   90.00
_cell.angle_gamma   90.00
#
_symmetry.space_group_name_H-M   'P 1'
#
loop_
_entity.id
_entity.type
_entity.pdbx_description
1 polymer ?
#
loop_
_entity_poly.entity_id
_entity_poly.type
_entity_poly.pdbx_seq_one_letter_code
_entity_poly.pdbx_strand_id
1 'polypeptide(L)' 'MLKKTALYEVHVGLGAKMVPFAGYSMPIQYQSILEEHKRVRAT' A
#
# COMPACT_ATOMS: atom_id res chain seq x y z
N MET A 1 -9.05 -10.15 -13.82
CA MET A 1 -9.01 -9.93 -12.35
C MET A 1 -7.60 -9.56 -11.95
N LEU A 2 -7.41 -8.55 -11.09
CA LEU A 2 -6.09 -8.24 -10.52
C LEU A 2 -5.69 -9.32 -9.52
N LYS A 3 -4.42 -9.71 -9.53
CA LYS A 3 -3.87 -10.66 -8.55
C LYS A 3 -3.76 -9.98 -7.18
N LYS A 4 -4.07 -10.71 -6.12
CA LYS A 4 -3.91 -10.25 -4.73
C LYS A 4 -2.63 -10.86 -4.14
N THR A 5 -1.92 -10.09 -3.33
CA THR A 5 -0.78 -10.61 -2.55
C THR A 5 -1.28 -11.33 -1.29
N ALA A 6 -0.43 -12.12 -0.64
CA ALA A 6 -0.78 -12.81 0.60
C ALA A 6 -1.19 -11.83 1.72
N LEU A 7 -0.70 -10.58 1.68
CA LEU A 7 -0.99 -9.53 2.66
C LEU A 7 -2.10 -8.57 2.21
N TYR A 8 -2.84 -8.90 1.15
CA TYR A 8 -3.87 -8.01 0.60
C TYR A 8 -4.90 -7.57 1.66
N GLU A 9 -5.45 -8.50 2.44
CA GLU A 9 -6.44 -8.20 3.47
C GLU A 9 -5.86 -7.34 4.60
N VAL A 10 -4.56 -7.49 4.90
CA VAL A 10 -3.85 -6.65 5.88
C VAL A 10 -3.75 -5.21 5.38
N HIS A 11 -3.38 -5.02 4.11
CA HIS A 11 -3.30 -3.69 3.52
C HIS A 11 -4.67 -2.98 3.51
N VAL A 12 -5.73 -3.71 3.15
CA VAL A 12 -7.10 -3.19 3.18
C VAL A 12 -7.52 -2.85 4.62
N GLY A 13 -7.25 -3.72 5.59
CA GLY A 13 -7.56 -3.49 7.00
C GLY A 13 -6.82 -2.30 7.61
N LEU A 14 -5.62 -1.99 7.10
CA LEU A 14 -4.83 -0.80 7.47
C LEU A 14 -5.24 0.48 6.72
N GLY A 15 -6.29 0.44 5.90
CA GLY A 15 -6.78 1.61 5.16
C GLY A 15 -5.95 1.97 3.93
N ALA A 16 -5.17 1.04 3.38
CA ALA A 16 -4.34 1.32 2.21
C ALA A 16 -5.18 1.65 0.97
N LYS A 17 -4.71 2.63 0.20
CA LYS A 17 -5.21 2.90 -1.15
C LYS A 17 -4.67 1.84 -2.10
N MET A 18 -5.54 0.92 -2.53
CA MET A 18 -5.18 -0.17 -3.44
C MET A 18 -5.30 0.26 -4.91
N VAL A 19 -4.26 0.04 -5.70
CA VAL A 19 -4.21 0.41 -7.13
C VAL A 19 -3.75 -0.75 -8.00
N PRO A 20 -4.17 -0.80 -9.28
CA PRO A 20 -3.61 -1.75 -10.24
C PRO A 20 -2.15 -1.42 -10.53
N PHE A 21 -1.24 -2.34 -10.21
CA PHE A 21 0.18 -2.22 -10.51
C PHE A 21 0.73 -3.58 -10.98
N ALA A 22 1.29 -3.62 -12.19
CA ALA A 22 1.87 -4.82 -12.80
C ALA A 22 0.96 -6.07 -12.76
N GLY A 23 -0.36 -5.88 -12.89
CA GLY A 23 -1.35 -6.97 -12.82
C GLY A 23 -1.74 -7.41 -11.40
N TYR A 24 -1.23 -6.74 -10.36
CA TYR A 24 -1.59 -6.93 -8.96
C TYR A 24 -2.39 -5.75 -8.41
N SER A 25 -3.14 -5.98 -7.34
CA SER A 25 -3.73 -4.93 -6.52
C SER A 25 -2.76 -4.64 -5.37
N MET A 26 -2.07 -3.49 -5.44
CA MET A 26 -0.99 -3.11 -4.53
C MET A 26 -1.33 -1.83 -3.75
N PRO A 27 -0.87 -1.69 -2.50
CA PRO A 27 -1.05 -0.47 -1.72
C PRO A 27 -0.10 0.64 -2.22
N ILE A 28 -0.63 1.81 -2.59
CA ILE A 28 0.21 2.97 -2.98
C ILE A 28 0.49 3.93 -1.83
N GLN A 29 -0.42 4.04 -0.86
CA GLN A 29 -0.26 4.83 0.36
C GLN A 29 -1.26 4.33 1.41
N TYR A 30 -0.98 4.58 2.68
CA TYR A 30 -1.85 4.28 3.83
C TYR A 30 -2.38 5.56 4.48
N GLN A 31 -1.52 6.56 4.67
CA GLN A 31 -1.90 7.85 5.25
C GLN A 31 -1.55 8.96 4.27
N SER A 32 -0.25 9.20 4.10
CA SER A 32 0.29 10.26 3.26
C SER A 32 1.65 9.82 2.73
N ILE A 33 1.85 9.96 1.43
CA ILE A 33 3.13 9.63 0.78
C ILE A 33 4.27 10.42 1.43
N LEU A 34 4.03 11.68 1.78
CA LEU A 34 5.06 12.52 2.40
C LEU A 34 5.40 12.06 3.82
N GLU A 35 4.40 11.69 4.62
CA GLU A 35 4.63 11.21 5.98
C GLU A 35 5.29 9.84 6.01
N GLU A 36 4.87 8.93 5.12
CA GLU A 36 5.50 7.61 4.96
C GLU A 36 6.96 7.76 4.52
N HIS A 37 7.23 8.65 3.56
CA HIS A 37 8.60 8.95 3.15
C HIS A 37 9.45 9.50 4.29
N LYS A 38 8.92 10.49 5.04
CA LYS A 38 9.61 11.07 6.20
C LYS A 38 9.87 10.01 7.28
N ARG A 39 8.89 9.15 7.58
CA ARG A 39 9.02 8.10 8.59
C ARG A 39 10.13 7.10 8.26
N VAL A 40 10.27 6.70 6.99
CA VAL A 40 11.34 5.78 6.55
C VAL A 40 12.72 6.45 6.57
N ARG A 41 12.78 7.79 6.49
CA ARG A 41 14.03 8.56 6.46
C ARG A 41 14.45 9.16 7.80
N ALA A 42 13.59 9.12 8.81
CA ALA A 42 13.94 9.55 10.16
C ALA A 42 14.82 8.46 10.81
N THR A 43 16.08 8.81 11.07
CA THR A 43 17.06 8.00 11.84
C THR A 43 16.78 8.11 13.33
#